data_AF-A0A164SNV7-F1
#
_entry.id   AF-A0A164SNV7-F1
#
_cell.length_a   1.000
_cell.length_b   1.000
_cell.length_c   1.000
_cell.angle_alpha   90.00
_cell.angle_beta   90.00
_cell.angle_gamma   90.00
#
_symmetry.space_group_name_H-M   'P 1'
#
loop_
_entity.id
_entity.type
_entity.pdbx_description
1 polymer ?
#
loop_
_entity_poly.entity_id
_entity_poly.type
_entity_poly.pdbx_seq_one_letter_code
_entity_poly.pdbx_strand_id
1 'polypeptide(L)'
;MVAPEFYLSSPALRRFVIGFVFFVGVSLSAYILFRAADVADFPIAYSVDSSSRFGSVSSVASPPPDSDEMRLERVLKNAAMPDNTDADIMWFRDPFPHFYKDMDFQIACDHFSGNSTDIESNSPNGGFNFVKSNNRSIEFYKFWYSSREKYPGLHDQDVFNRIKLHPFLTDIGLKMRFLDTAFFGGFCQPSEDLNKVCTMHANCCIGLDSKIHDLRIMLEDWRQFLSLPPTLKISSTSSWSVPQNCSLEALHHHNQTLEEDTSQAEETLQ
;
A
#
# COMPACT_ATOMS: atom_id res chain seq x y z
N MET A 1 -63.20 -31.64 27.43
CA MET A 1 -61.74 -31.39 27.38
C MET A 1 -61.45 -30.64 26.10
N VAL A 2 -61.16 -29.34 26.20
CA VAL A 2 -60.61 -28.52 25.11
C VAL A 2 -59.58 -27.62 25.77
N ALA A 3 -58.34 -27.65 25.29
CA ALA A 3 -57.22 -26.88 25.80
C ALA A 3 -57.38 -25.37 25.51
N PRO A 4 -56.79 -24.46 26.30
CA PRO A 4 -56.82 -23.04 25.98
C PRO A 4 -55.68 -22.70 25.01
N GLU A 5 -56.04 -22.28 23.80
CA GLU A 5 -55.12 -21.57 22.90
C GLU A 5 -54.88 -20.15 23.45
N PHE A 6 -53.65 -19.88 23.90
CA PHE A 6 -53.19 -18.55 24.26
C PHE A 6 -52.88 -17.75 22.98
N TYR A 7 -53.84 -16.93 22.53
CA TYR A 7 -53.64 -15.95 21.47
C TYR A 7 -52.82 -14.76 21.97
N LEU A 8 -51.56 -14.68 21.53
CA LEU A 8 -50.68 -13.55 21.75
C LEU A 8 -50.94 -12.45 20.70
N SER A 9 -51.94 -11.60 20.93
CA SER A 9 -52.35 -10.57 19.95
C SER A 9 -52.30 -9.16 20.52
N SER A 10 -51.07 -8.63 20.68
CA SER A 10 -50.85 -7.18 20.81
C SER A 10 -49.85 -6.72 19.74
N PRO A 11 -50.18 -5.73 18.90
CA PRO A 11 -49.28 -5.21 17.87
C PRO A 11 -47.98 -4.65 18.46
N ALA A 12 -48.00 -4.17 19.70
CA ALA A 12 -46.80 -3.75 20.43
C ALA A 12 -45.87 -4.94 20.74
N LEU A 13 -46.44 -6.06 21.14
CA LEU A 13 -45.68 -7.29 21.42
C LEU A 13 -45.08 -7.87 20.15
N ARG A 14 -45.81 -7.83 19.03
CA ARG A 14 -45.28 -8.24 17.71
C ARG A 14 -44.10 -7.37 17.29
N ARG A 15 -44.18 -6.04 17.45
CA ARG A 15 -43.07 -5.13 17.15
C ARG A 15 -41.87 -5.35 18.07
N PHE A 16 -42.11 -5.61 19.35
CA PHE A 16 -41.06 -5.94 20.31
C PHE A 16 -40.35 -7.24 19.95
N VAL A 17 -41.12 -8.30 19.61
CA VAL A 17 -40.55 -9.59 19.19
C VAL A 17 -39.75 -9.45 17.89
N ILE A 18 -40.26 -8.71 16.90
CA ILE A 18 -39.52 -8.45 15.66
C ILE A 18 -38.21 -7.69 15.94
N GLY A 19 -38.26 -6.64 16.77
CA GLY A 19 -37.08 -5.88 17.14
C GLY A 19 -36.06 -6.71 17.93
N PHE A 20 -36.53 -7.56 18.84
CA PHE A 20 -35.68 -8.48 19.61
C PHE A 20 -35.02 -9.52 18.71
N VAL A 21 -35.77 -10.15 17.80
CA VAL A 21 -35.21 -11.12 16.84
C VAL A 21 -34.19 -10.45 15.91
N PHE A 22 -34.46 -9.23 15.44
CA PHE A 22 -33.51 -8.47 14.64
C PHE A 22 -32.23 -8.15 15.43
N PHE A 23 -32.36 -7.67 16.67
CA PHE A 23 -31.22 -7.36 17.54
C PHE A 23 -30.36 -8.60 17.84
N VAL A 24 -31.00 -9.73 18.15
CA VAL A 24 -30.30 -11.02 18.36
C VAL A 24 -29.62 -11.46 17.07
N GLY A 25 -30.28 -11.36 15.91
CA GLY A 25 -29.70 -11.71 14.62
C GLY A 25 -28.45 -10.89 14.28
N VAL A 26 -28.52 -9.57 14.46
CA VAL A 26 -27.39 -8.65 14.23
C VAL A 26 -26.28 -8.87 15.27
N SER A 27 -26.61 -9.10 16.53
CA SER A 27 -25.61 -9.35 17.58
C SER A 27 -24.90 -10.68 17.38
N LEU A 28 -25.64 -11.73 16.99
CA LEU A 28 -25.09 -13.05 16.71
C LEU A 28 -24.22 -13.03 15.45
N SER A 29 -24.63 -12.32 14.39
CA SER A 29 -23.82 -12.17 13.19
C SER A 29 -22.54 -11.37 13.47
N ALA A 30 -22.63 -10.27 14.23
CA ALA A 30 -21.46 -9.51 14.67
C ALA A 30 -20.53 -10.35 15.56
N TYR A 31 -21.08 -11.17 16.45
CA TYR A 31 -20.29 -12.08 17.29
C TYR A 31 -19.61 -13.19 16.47
N ILE A 32 -20.30 -13.78 15.49
CA ILE A 32 -19.71 -14.76 14.58
C ILE A 32 -18.60 -14.12 13.75
N LEU A 33 -18.80 -12.90 13.24
CA LEU A 33 -17.75 -12.16 12.51
C LEU A 33 -16.58 -11.82 13.42
N PHE A 34 -16.82 -11.39 14.66
CA PHE A 34 -15.79 -11.14 15.66
C PHE A 34 -15.00 -12.41 15.98
N ARG A 35 -15.67 -13.54 16.20
CA ARG A 35 -15.01 -14.83 16.45
C ARG A 35 -14.32 -15.39 15.22
N ALA A 36 -14.85 -15.16 14.02
CA ALA A 36 -14.17 -15.51 12.78
C ALA A 36 -12.90 -14.67 12.59
N ALA A 37 -12.93 -13.37 12.93
CA ALA A 37 -11.74 -12.53 12.94
C ALA A 37 -10.71 -12.98 13.99
N ASP A 38 -11.16 -13.35 15.19
CA ASP A 38 -10.36 -13.88 16.31
C ASP A 38 -9.74 -15.25 15.97
N VAL A 39 -10.47 -16.13 15.28
CA VAL A 39 -9.98 -17.46 14.85
C VAL A 39 -9.10 -17.40 13.59
N ALA A 40 -9.32 -16.40 12.72
CA ALA A 40 -8.55 -16.18 11.50
C ALA A 40 -7.30 -15.30 11.70
N ASP A 41 -6.98 -14.93 12.94
CA ASP A 41 -5.80 -14.12 13.28
C ASP A 41 -5.76 -12.78 12.51
N PHE A 42 -6.92 -12.12 12.33
CA PHE A 42 -6.96 -10.74 11.87
C PHE A 42 -6.67 -9.81 13.05
N PRO A 43 -5.52 -9.12 13.08
CA PRO A 43 -5.15 -8.32 14.23
C PRO A 43 -5.95 -7.01 14.25
N ILE A 44 -7.02 -6.95 15.05
CA ILE A 44 -7.51 -5.68 15.55
C ILE A 44 -6.55 -5.24 16.65
N ALA A 45 -5.70 -4.28 16.31
CA ALA A 45 -4.62 -3.77 17.14
C ALA A 45 -5.10 -3.19 18.49
N TYR A 46 -5.14 -4.03 19.53
CA TYR A 46 -5.15 -3.61 20.92
C TYR A 46 -4.28 -4.54 21.78
N SER A 47 -2.99 -4.61 21.48
CA SER A 47 -1.91 -4.50 22.47
C SER A 47 -0.57 -4.72 21.75
N VAL A 48 0.40 -3.88 22.07
CA VAL A 48 1.78 -4.07 21.61
C VAL A 48 2.36 -5.19 22.46
N ASP A 49 2.36 -6.41 21.92
CA ASP A 49 3.27 -7.45 22.37
C ASP A 49 4.34 -7.67 21.29
N SER A 50 5.60 -7.57 21.70
CA SER A 50 6.77 -7.43 20.84
C SER A 50 7.25 -8.76 20.25
N SER A 51 6.33 -9.68 19.95
CA SER A 51 6.67 -11.04 19.51
C SER A 51 5.68 -11.63 18.48
N SER A 52 5.30 -10.89 17.45
CA SER A 52 4.78 -11.52 16.22
C SER A 52 5.96 -11.86 15.31
N ARG A 53 6.45 -13.09 15.46
CA ARG A 53 7.36 -13.71 14.49
C ARG A 53 6.67 -13.70 13.14
N PHE A 54 7.21 -12.99 12.16
CA PHE A 54 7.00 -13.36 10.75
C PHE A 54 7.29 -14.86 10.67
N GLY A 55 6.28 -15.64 10.28
CA GLY A 55 6.39 -17.09 10.22
C GLY A 55 7.67 -17.46 9.50
N SER A 56 8.53 -18.22 10.18
CA SER A 56 9.64 -18.89 9.50
C SER A 56 9.02 -19.71 8.39
N VAL A 57 9.26 -19.31 7.15
CA VAL A 57 8.97 -20.13 5.98
C VAL A 57 9.91 -21.32 6.11
N SER A 58 9.40 -22.39 6.75
CA SER A 58 10.04 -23.69 6.75
C SER A 58 10.32 -24.06 5.29
N SER A 59 11.56 -24.48 5.05
CA SER A 59 12.07 -24.94 3.76
C SER A 59 11.17 -26.02 3.15
N VAL A 60 10.18 -25.59 2.36
CA VAL A 60 9.55 -26.44 1.36
C VAL A 60 10.51 -26.45 0.19
N ALA A 61 10.91 -27.65 -0.24
CA ALA A 61 11.77 -27.84 -1.40
C ALA A 61 11.27 -26.98 -2.57
N SER A 62 12.17 -26.18 -3.14
CA SER A 62 11.90 -25.27 -4.24
C SER A 62 11.17 -26.01 -5.37
N PRO A 63 10.00 -25.54 -5.81
CA PRO A 63 9.40 -26.03 -7.05
C PRO A 63 10.33 -25.72 -8.23
N PRO A 64 10.14 -26.35 -9.40
CA PRO A 64 10.93 -26.04 -10.58
C PRO A 64 10.84 -24.53 -10.90
N PRO A 65 11.96 -23.89 -11.30
CA PRO A 65 12.05 -22.44 -11.47
C PRO A 65 11.01 -21.86 -12.42
N ASP A 66 10.54 -22.66 -13.39
CA ASP A 66 9.54 -22.29 -14.38
C ASP A 66 8.13 -22.07 -13.80
N SER A 67 7.80 -22.68 -12.65
CA SER A 67 6.43 -22.63 -12.12
C SER A 67 6.11 -21.34 -11.36
N ASP A 68 7.10 -20.77 -10.66
CA ASP A 68 6.90 -19.56 -9.85
C ASP A 68 7.11 -18.28 -10.67
N GLU A 69 7.94 -18.33 -11.71
CA GLU A 69 8.13 -17.23 -12.66
C GLU A 69 6.85 -16.94 -13.44
N MET A 70 6.23 -17.99 -14.00
CA MET A 70 4.91 -17.90 -14.64
C MET A 70 3.81 -17.47 -13.66
N ARG A 71 3.95 -17.75 -12.36
CA ARG A 71 2.99 -17.32 -11.35
C ARG A 71 3.11 -15.84 -11.05
N LEU A 72 4.32 -15.31 -10.83
CA LEU A 72 4.51 -13.88 -10.59
C LEU A 72 4.07 -13.07 -11.79
N GLU A 73 4.46 -13.47 -13.00
CA GLU A 73 4.03 -12.80 -14.22
C GLU A 73 2.50 -12.79 -14.37
N ARG A 74 1.86 -13.94 -14.15
CA ARG A 74 0.41 -14.05 -14.20
C ARG A 74 -0.27 -13.21 -13.13
N VAL A 75 0.26 -13.21 -11.91
CA VAL A 75 -0.28 -12.39 -10.81
C VAL A 75 -0.19 -10.91 -11.16
N LEU A 76 0.98 -10.44 -11.60
CA LEU A 76 1.18 -9.04 -11.99
C LEU A 76 0.33 -8.65 -13.20
N LYS A 77 0.29 -9.49 -14.25
CA LYS A 77 -0.56 -9.23 -15.43
C LYS A 77 -2.06 -9.25 -15.12
N ASN A 78 -2.49 -10.09 -14.18
CA ASN A 78 -3.90 -10.15 -13.77
C ASN A 78 -4.29 -9.05 -12.77
N ALA A 79 -3.33 -8.56 -11.98
CA ALA A 79 -3.55 -7.51 -11.00
C ALA A 79 -3.36 -6.11 -11.59
N ALA A 80 -2.60 -5.99 -12.68
CA ALA A 80 -2.38 -4.73 -13.37
C ALA A 80 -3.70 -4.14 -13.87
N MET A 81 -3.98 -2.91 -13.44
CA MET A 81 -5.03 -2.09 -14.03
C MET A 81 -4.71 -1.76 -15.50
N PRO A 82 -5.70 -1.31 -16.29
CA PRO A 82 -5.50 -0.96 -17.71
C PRO A 82 -4.40 0.07 -17.98
N ASP A 83 -4.04 0.88 -16.97
CA ASP A 83 -2.94 1.86 -16.98
C ASP A 83 -1.62 1.30 -16.42
N ASN A 84 -1.52 -0.02 -16.17
CA ASN A 84 -0.34 -0.72 -15.65
C ASN A 84 0.16 -0.25 -14.27
N THR A 85 -0.74 0.27 -13.43
CA THR A 85 -0.38 0.84 -12.12
C THR A 85 -0.41 -0.14 -10.93
N ASP A 86 -1.06 -1.30 -11.06
CA ASP A 86 -1.34 -2.14 -9.88
C ASP A 86 -0.46 -3.39 -9.71
N ALA A 87 -0.02 -3.59 -8.45
CA ALA A 87 0.72 -4.71 -7.85
C ALA A 87 2.26 -4.71 -7.93
N ASP A 88 2.90 -3.55 -7.82
CA ASP A 88 4.36 -3.42 -7.93
C ASP A 88 5.08 -3.03 -6.62
N ILE A 89 4.46 -3.35 -5.48
CA ILE A 89 5.02 -3.15 -4.14
C ILE A 89 5.21 -4.49 -3.45
N MET A 90 6.45 -4.81 -3.07
CA MET A 90 6.75 -5.98 -2.26
C MET A 90 6.86 -5.61 -0.77
N TRP A 91 6.30 -6.49 0.07
CA TRP A 91 6.29 -6.36 1.52
C TRP A 91 7.23 -7.38 2.13
N PHE A 92 8.18 -6.91 2.93
CA PHE A 92 9.26 -7.71 3.51
C PHE A 92 9.17 -7.83 5.03
N ARG A 93 8.63 -6.82 5.72
CA ARG A 93 8.50 -6.76 7.19
C ARG A 93 7.24 -6.02 7.61
N ASP A 94 6.97 -6.07 8.91
CA ASP A 94 5.90 -5.32 9.54
C ASP A 94 6.21 -3.81 9.46
N PRO A 95 5.39 -3.01 8.76
CA PRO A 95 5.59 -1.57 8.68
C PRO A 95 5.08 -0.82 9.92
N PHE A 96 4.19 -1.42 10.72
CA PHE A 96 3.51 -0.73 11.83
C PHE A 96 4.45 -0.11 12.88
N PRO A 97 5.58 -0.75 13.26
CA PRO A 97 6.55 -0.17 14.18
C PRO A 97 7.18 1.14 13.68
N HIS A 98 7.18 1.37 12.36
CA HIS A 98 7.81 2.51 11.71
C HIS A 98 6.84 3.66 11.43
N PHE A 99 5.56 3.53 11.80
CA PHE A 99 4.58 4.60 11.67
C PHE A 99 4.62 5.58 12.84
N TYR A 100 4.39 6.85 12.52
CA TYR A 100 4.23 7.91 13.48
C TYR A 100 2.85 7.82 14.14
N LYS A 101 2.83 7.54 15.45
CA LYS A 101 1.58 7.28 16.20
C LYS A 101 0.64 8.48 16.27
N ASP A 102 1.09 9.72 16.16
CA ASP A 102 0.22 10.90 16.36
C ASP A 102 -0.13 11.65 15.06
N MET A 103 -0.02 10.96 13.92
CA MET A 103 -0.26 11.54 12.59
C MET A 103 -1.60 11.11 12.00
N ASP A 104 -2.20 12.00 11.21
CA ASP A 104 -3.44 11.79 10.50
C ASP A 104 -3.20 11.09 9.15
N PHE A 105 -2.13 11.48 8.45
CA PHE A 105 -1.76 10.99 7.13
C PHE A 105 -0.25 10.79 7.01
N GLN A 106 0.18 9.67 6.45
CA GLN A 106 1.59 9.35 6.22
C GLN A 106 1.75 8.68 4.87
N ILE A 107 2.76 9.07 4.11
CA ILE A 107 2.93 8.69 2.70
C ILE A 107 4.40 8.36 2.42
N ALA A 108 4.64 7.31 1.61
CA ALA A 108 5.97 6.99 1.09
C ALA A 108 6.49 8.08 0.15
N CYS A 109 7.75 7.99 -0.27
CA CYS A 109 8.39 9.02 -1.09
C CYS A 109 9.18 8.40 -2.24
N ASP A 110 9.19 9.09 -3.38
CA ASP A 110 10.19 8.90 -4.43
C ASP A 110 11.53 9.50 -4.02
N HIS A 111 11.49 10.61 -3.28
CA HIS A 111 12.65 11.21 -2.66
C HIS A 111 12.38 11.61 -1.20
N PHE A 112 13.22 11.10 -0.30
CA PHE A 112 13.20 11.46 1.12
C PHE A 112 14.40 12.35 1.48
N SER A 113 14.15 13.53 2.03
CA SER A 113 15.19 14.52 2.36
C SER A 113 16.00 14.18 3.62
N GLY A 114 15.67 13.09 4.31
CA GLY A 114 16.20 12.76 5.63
C GLY A 114 15.40 13.37 6.78
N ASN A 115 14.37 14.18 6.49
CA ASN A 115 13.49 14.78 7.50
C ASN A 115 12.01 14.56 7.18
N SER A 116 11.31 13.81 8.03
CA SER A 116 9.89 13.48 7.83
C SER A 116 8.91 14.64 7.98
N THR A 117 9.31 15.81 8.49
CA THR A 117 8.47 17.03 8.49
C THR A 117 8.62 17.88 7.25
N ASP A 118 9.67 17.66 6.45
CA ASP A 118 10.04 18.58 5.38
C ASP A 118 9.08 18.44 4.19
N ILE A 119 8.02 19.23 4.20
CA ILE A 119 6.96 19.18 3.20
C ILE A 119 7.37 19.80 1.85
N GLU A 120 8.41 20.63 1.84
CA GLU A 120 8.89 21.26 0.62
C GLU A 120 9.76 20.29 -0.18
N SER A 121 10.76 19.69 0.47
CA SER A 121 11.78 18.91 -0.23
C SER A 121 11.41 17.43 -0.43
N ASN A 122 10.58 16.83 0.43
CA ASN A 122 10.15 15.44 0.22
C ASN A 122 9.24 15.34 -1.01
N SER A 123 9.47 14.31 -1.83
CA SER A 123 8.64 14.00 -3.01
C SER A 123 7.75 12.80 -2.69
N PRO A 124 6.53 13.02 -2.15
CA PRO A 124 5.61 11.94 -1.82
C PRO A 124 5.22 11.08 -3.03
N ASN A 125 5.05 9.78 -2.76
CA ASN A 125 4.66 8.76 -3.71
C ASN A 125 3.36 8.06 -3.29
N GLY A 126 2.42 7.90 -4.21
CA GLY A 126 1.08 7.37 -3.95
C GLY A 126 1.00 5.87 -3.62
N GLY A 127 2.08 5.11 -3.84
CA GLY A 127 2.08 3.66 -3.72
C GLY A 127 1.86 3.13 -2.30
N PHE A 128 2.24 3.88 -1.27
CA PHE A 128 2.02 3.47 0.11
C PHE A 128 1.57 4.63 1.00
N ASN A 129 0.42 4.45 1.65
CA ASN A 129 -0.17 5.42 2.57
C ASN A 129 -0.66 4.74 3.85
N PHE A 130 -0.45 5.37 5.00
CA PHE A 130 -1.09 5.01 6.26
C PHE A 130 -1.89 6.20 6.81
N VAL A 131 -3.18 5.99 7.04
CA VAL A 131 -4.12 7.06 7.37
C VAL A 131 -4.94 6.70 8.59
N LYS A 132 -5.03 7.63 9.54
CA LYS A 132 -5.98 7.53 10.64
C LYS A 132 -7.29 8.19 10.25
N SER A 133 -8.38 7.44 10.35
CA SER A 133 -9.72 7.99 10.12
C SER A 133 -10.09 8.99 11.21
N ASN A 134 -10.29 10.25 10.81
CA ASN A 134 -10.79 11.33 11.64
C ASN A 134 -11.30 12.48 10.75
N ASN A 135 -11.89 13.51 11.34
CA ASN A 135 -12.46 14.62 10.56
C ASN A 135 -11.43 15.32 9.66
N ARG A 136 -10.16 15.43 10.07
CA ARG A 136 -9.12 16.11 9.29
C ARG A 136 -8.73 15.27 8.07
N SER A 137 -8.55 13.97 8.24
CA SER A 137 -8.25 13.08 7.10
C SER A 137 -9.42 12.99 6.12
N ILE A 138 -10.66 13.01 6.61
CA ILE A 138 -11.86 13.05 5.74
C ILE A 138 -11.87 14.33 4.88
N GLU A 139 -11.69 15.50 5.50
CA GLU A 139 -11.65 16.78 4.76
C GLU A 139 -10.45 16.87 3.83
N PHE A 140 -9.29 16.35 4.24
CA PHE A 140 -8.11 16.24 3.39
C PHE A 140 -8.38 15.41 2.12
N TYR A 141 -8.97 14.22 2.25
CA TYR A 141 -9.26 13.38 1.09
C TYR A 141 -10.29 14.01 0.14
N LYS A 142 -11.32 14.69 0.68
CA LYS A 142 -12.25 15.46 -0.16
C LYS A 142 -11.53 16.53 -0.96
N PHE A 143 -10.65 17.29 -0.29
CA PHE A 143 -9.86 18.35 -0.93
C PHE A 143 -8.91 17.80 -2.00
N TRP A 144 -8.16 16.75 -1.67
CA TRP A 144 -7.24 16.09 -2.61
C TRP A 144 -8.01 15.54 -3.82
N TYR A 145 -9.11 14.83 -3.61
CA TYR A 145 -9.95 14.31 -4.69
C TYR A 145 -10.55 15.42 -5.57
N SER A 146 -11.05 16.52 -4.98
CA SER A 146 -11.58 17.66 -5.76
C SER A 146 -10.49 18.40 -6.53
N SER A 147 -9.25 18.37 -6.05
CA SER A 147 -8.13 19.08 -6.68
C SER A 147 -7.81 18.56 -8.09
N ARG A 148 -8.22 17.32 -8.42
CA ARG A 148 -8.11 16.77 -9.78
C ARG A 148 -8.81 17.64 -10.85
N GLU A 149 -9.85 18.39 -10.46
CA GLU A 149 -10.56 19.29 -11.37
C GLU A 149 -9.72 20.52 -11.74
N LYS A 150 -8.83 20.95 -10.85
CA LYS A 150 -7.88 22.06 -11.09
C LYS A 150 -6.64 21.60 -11.86
N TYR A 151 -6.31 20.31 -11.76
CA TYR A 151 -5.13 19.71 -12.37
C TYR A 151 -5.52 18.51 -13.26
N PRO A 152 -6.29 18.76 -14.35
CA PRO A 152 -6.76 17.68 -15.23
C PRO A 152 -5.58 16.97 -15.89
N GLY A 153 -5.67 15.65 -16.01
CA GLY A 153 -4.65 14.81 -16.65
C GLY A 153 -3.44 14.47 -15.76
N LEU A 154 -3.32 15.06 -14.57
CA LEU A 154 -2.28 14.67 -13.61
C LEU A 154 -2.69 13.43 -12.81
N HIS A 155 -1.70 12.58 -12.50
CA HIS A 155 -1.88 11.46 -11.59
C HIS A 155 -2.12 11.95 -10.15
N ASP A 156 -2.75 11.15 -9.30
CA ASP A 156 -3.11 11.54 -7.93
C ASP A 156 -1.91 12.04 -7.09
N GLN A 157 -0.75 11.40 -7.24
CA GLN A 157 0.54 11.77 -6.64
C GLN A 157 1.02 13.15 -7.11
N ASP A 158 0.90 13.46 -8.40
CA ASP A 158 1.29 14.76 -8.94
C ASP A 158 0.35 15.84 -8.44
N VAL A 159 -0.96 15.56 -8.41
CA VAL A 159 -1.96 16.45 -7.79
C VAL A 159 -1.59 16.71 -6.34
N PHE A 160 -1.22 15.67 -5.58
CA PHE A 160 -0.81 15.83 -4.19
C PHE A 160 0.42 16.73 -4.06
N ASN A 161 1.44 16.52 -4.89
CA ASN A 161 2.62 17.37 -4.93
C ASN A 161 2.30 18.84 -5.23
N ARG A 162 1.27 19.14 -6.03
CA ARG A 162 0.81 20.52 -6.29
C ARG A 162 0.11 21.16 -5.09
N ILE A 163 -0.53 20.38 -4.23
CA ILE A 163 -1.40 20.89 -3.16
C ILE A 163 -0.83 20.70 -1.75
N LYS A 164 0.28 19.97 -1.58
CA LYS A 164 0.86 19.68 -0.25
C LYS A 164 1.24 20.92 0.56
N LEU A 165 1.47 22.08 -0.09
CA LEU A 165 1.72 23.36 0.57
C LEU A 165 0.47 24.27 0.65
N HIS A 166 -0.70 23.79 0.27
CA HIS A 166 -1.90 24.61 0.22
C HIS A 166 -2.36 25.02 1.64
N PRO A 167 -2.71 26.30 1.89
CA PRO A 167 -3.08 26.80 3.23
C PRO A 167 -4.20 26.01 3.91
N PHE A 168 -5.15 25.49 3.11
CA PHE A 168 -6.22 24.62 3.59
C PHE A 168 -5.73 23.45 4.47
N LEU A 169 -4.58 22.85 4.16
CA LEU A 169 -4.04 21.73 4.95
C LEU A 169 -3.64 22.18 6.37
N THR A 170 -3.15 23.41 6.49
CA THR A 170 -2.84 24.04 7.77
C THR A 170 -4.13 24.43 8.49
N ASP A 171 -5.12 24.98 7.78
CA ASP A 171 -6.41 25.41 8.34
C ASP A 171 -7.18 24.25 8.97
N ILE A 172 -7.17 23.08 8.34
CA ILE A 172 -7.79 21.86 8.90
C ILE A 172 -6.91 21.20 9.97
N GLY A 173 -5.68 21.69 10.19
CA GLY A 173 -4.74 21.14 11.16
C GLY A 173 -4.28 19.71 10.84
N LEU A 174 -4.11 19.40 9.56
CA LEU A 174 -3.70 18.07 9.10
C LEU A 174 -2.28 17.76 9.61
N LYS A 175 -2.14 16.68 10.39
CA LYS A 175 -0.83 16.20 10.84
C LYS A 175 -0.30 15.16 9.87
N MET A 176 0.74 15.54 9.13
CA MET A 176 1.32 14.73 8.08
C MET A 176 2.79 14.39 8.34
N ARG A 177 3.22 13.20 7.90
CA ARG A 177 4.64 12.83 7.82
C ARG A 177 4.96 12.10 6.52
N PHE A 178 6.19 12.30 6.07
CA PHE A 178 6.81 11.52 5.00
C PHE A 178 7.52 10.31 5.59
N LEU A 179 7.27 9.15 5.01
CA LEU A 179 7.87 7.89 5.46
C LEU A 179 9.30 7.77 4.89
N ASP A 180 10.22 7.34 5.76
CA ASP A 180 11.64 7.23 5.43
C ASP A 180 11.89 6.07 4.45
N THR A 181 12.59 6.34 3.36
CA THR A 181 12.94 5.38 2.31
C THR A 181 13.85 4.25 2.81
N ALA A 182 14.48 4.39 3.98
CA ALA A 182 15.19 3.29 4.65
C ALA A 182 14.26 2.15 5.11
N PHE A 183 12.95 2.41 5.23
CA PHE A 183 11.94 1.40 5.57
C PHE A 183 10.92 1.23 4.43
N PHE A 184 10.54 2.33 3.78
CA PHE A 184 9.53 2.40 2.72
C PHE A 184 10.20 2.84 1.41
N GLY A 185 11.11 2.00 0.91
CA GLY A 185 11.92 2.32 -0.26
C GLY A 185 11.17 2.19 -1.57
N GLY A 186 11.81 2.63 -2.63
CA GLY A 186 11.42 2.29 -4.00
C GLY A 186 12.61 2.40 -4.95
N PHE A 187 12.47 2.00 -6.21
CA PHE A 187 13.57 2.05 -7.18
C PHE A 187 14.15 3.46 -7.41
N CYS A 188 13.37 4.53 -7.21
CA CYS A 188 13.91 5.90 -7.23
C CYS A 188 14.94 6.15 -6.11
N GLN A 189 14.69 5.58 -4.94
CA GLN A 189 15.53 5.71 -3.75
C GLN A 189 15.47 4.39 -2.95
N PRO A 190 16.24 3.37 -3.36
CA PRO A 190 16.17 2.06 -2.75
C PRO A 190 16.61 2.09 -1.29
N SER A 191 15.94 1.33 -0.44
CA SER A 191 16.39 1.12 0.95
C SER A 191 17.78 0.49 0.97
N GLU A 192 18.76 1.16 1.56
CA GLU A 192 20.15 0.68 1.59
C GLU A 192 20.36 -0.58 2.46
N ASP A 193 19.50 -0.81 3.45
CA ASP A 193 19.66 -1.88 4.43
C ASP A 193 18.53 -2.92 4.33
N LEU A 194 18.86 -4.09 3.77
CA LEU A 194 17.94 -5.22 3.66
C LEU A 194 17.50 -5.76 5.03
N ASN A 195 18.16 -5.42 6.14
CA ASN A 195 17.70 -5.76 7.49
C ASN A 195 16.54 -4.88 7.98
N LYS A 196 16.33 -3.71 7.39
CA LYS A 196 15.35 -2.71 7.84
C LYS A 196 14.13 -2.60 6.93
N VAL A 197 14.33 -2.77 5.62
CA VAL A 197 13.28 -2.59 4.62
C VAL A 197 11.96 -3.27 5.00
N CYS A 198 10.87 -2.51 4.97
CA CYS A 198 9.49 -2.97 5.18
C CYS A 198 8.79 -3.16 3.85
N THR A 199 8.88 -2.18 2.96
CA THR A 199 8.33 -2.24 1.61
C THR A 199 9.34 -1.74 0.59
N MET A 200 9.28 -2.27 -0.64
CA MET A 200 9.94 -1.69 -1.79
C MET A 200 8.94 -1.57 -2.95
N HIS A 201 8.80 -0.36 -3.48
CA HIS A 201 7.94 -0.03 -4.61
C HIS A 201 8.76 0.02 -5.91
N ALA A 202 8.27 -0.55 -7.00
CA ALA A 202 8.81 -0.33 -8.34
C ALA A 202 8.40 1.04 -8.94
N ASN A 203 8.46 2.10 -8.13
CA ASN A 203 8.31 3.49 -8.59
C ASN A 203 9.46 3.88 -9.54
N CYS A 204 9.33 5.02 -10.22
CA CYS A 204 10.25 5.41 -11.29
C CYS A 204 10.45 4.30 -12.35
N CYS A 205 9.41 3.52 -12.62
CA CYS A 205 9.45 2.48 -13.63
C CYS A 205 8.25 2.59 -14.57
N ILE A 206 8.53 2.60 -15.86
CA ILE A 206 7.49 2.65 -16.91
C ILE A 206 7.43 1.30 -17.61
N GLY A 207 6.20 0.85 -17.85
CA GLY A 207 5.92 -0.38 -18.59
C GLY A 207 5.85 -1.62 -17.70
N LEU A 208 4.84 -2.46 -17.96
CA LEU A 208 4.59 -3.66 -17.18
C LEU A 208 5.73 -4.68 -17.29
N ASP A 209 6.34 -4.84 -18.47
CA ASP A 209 7.43 -5.80 -18.66
C ASP A 209 8.70 -5.41 -17.91
N SER A 210 9.06 -4.11 -17.89
CA SER A 210 10.18 -3.59 -17.08
C SER A 210 9.92 -3.81 -15.59
N LYS A 211 8.71 -3.50 -15.12
CA LYS A 211 8.29 -3.77 -13.74
C LYS A 211 8.42 -5.26 -13.41
N ILE A 212 7.85 -6.15 -14.23
CA ILE A 212 7.93 -7.60 -14.02
C ILE A 212 9.38 -8.06 -13.93
N HIS A 213 10.25 -7.57 -14.81
CA HIS A 213 11.67 -7.94 -14.83
C HIS A 213 12.38 -7.55 -13.52
N ASP A 214 12.31 -6.29 -13.12
CA ASP A 214 13.02 -5.81 -11.92
C ASP A 214 12.36 -6.38 -10.64
N LEU A 215 11.04 -6.57 -10.61
CA LEU A 215 10.37 -7.24 -9.49
C LEU A 215 10.87 -8.70 -9.32
N ARG A 216 11.18 -9.44 -10.39
CA ARG A 216 11.78 -10.77 -10.30
C ARG A 216 13.17 -10.73 -9.65
N ILE A 217 14.01 -9.79 -10.08
CA ILE A 217 15.37 -9.61 -9.53
C ILE A 217 15.28 -9.26 -8.04
N MET A 218 14.44 -8.31 -7.68
CA MET A 218 14.24 -7.91 -6.28
C MET A 218 13.77 -9.06 -5.39
N LEU A 219 12.87 -9.93 -5.90
CA LEU A 219 12.43 -11.11 -5.17
C LEU A 219 13.58 -12.12 -4.97
N GLU A 220 14.45 -12.26 -5.97
CA GLU A 220 15.62 -13.14 -5.88
C GLU A 220 16.66 -12.62 -4.90
N ASP A 221 16.97 -11.31 -4.94
CA ASP A 221 17.84 -10.66 -3.95
C ASP A 221 17.32 -10.89 -2.53
N TRP A 222 16.00 -10.75 -2.34
CA TRP A 222 15.36 -10.98 -1.04
C TRP A 222 15.47 -12.45 -0.59
N ARG A 223 15.25 -13.41 -1.49
CA ARG A 223 15.43 -14.85 -1.20
C ARG A 223 16.87 -15.17 -0.83
N GLN A 224 17.82 -14.63 -1.58
CA GLN A 224 19.25 -14.81 -1.31
C GLN A 224 19.60 -14.24 0.06
N PHE A 225 19.16 -13.02 0.37
CA PHE A 225 19.34 -12.42 1.68
C PHE A 225 18.74 -13.30 2.79
N LEU A 226 17.51 -13.80 2.62
CA LEU A 226 16.87 -14.67 3.61
C LEU A 226 17.62 -15.99 3.83
N SER A 227 18.30 -16.52 2.81
CA SER A 227 19.12 -17.73 2.90
C SER A 227 20.42 -17.55 3.69
N LEU A 228 20.84 -16.30 3.94
CA LEU A 228 22.08 -16.03 4.68
C LEU A 228 21.97 -16.40 6.17
N PRO A 229 23.04 -16.97 6.76
CA PRO A 229 23.18 -17.11 8.21
C PRO A 229 23.06 -15.75 8.94
N PRO A 230 22.55 -15.72 10.19
CA PRO A 230 22.38 -14.47 10.94
C PRO A 230 23.64 -13.61 11.07
N THR A 231 24.81 -14.25 11.24
CA THR A 231 26.10 -13.56 11.33
C THR A 231 26.45 -12.82 10.04
N LEU A 232 26.10 -13.39 8.89
CA LEU A 232 26.29 -12.76 7.60
C LEU A 232 25.24 -11.69 7.33
N LYS A 233 23.99 -11.82 7.78
CA LYS A 233 22.97 -10.75 7.64
C LYS A 233 23.35 -9.47 8.39
N ILE A 234 23.99 -9.60 9.56
CA ILE A 234 24.44 -8.46 10.38
C ILE A 234 25.70 -7.81 9.77
N SER A 235 26.54 -8.60 9.11
CA SER A 235 27.83 -8.14 8.57
C SER A 235 27.78 -7.84 7.07
N SER A 236 26.76 -8.27 6.33
CA SER A 236 26.73 -8.15 4.88
C SER A 236 26.28 -6.75 4.48
N THR A 237 27.02 -6.20 3.53
CA THR A 237 26.58 -5.11 2.66
C THR A 237 25.66 -5.67 1.57
N SER A 238 24.73 -6.56 1.92
CA SER A 238 23.74 -7.04 0.95
C SER A 238 23.01 -5.83 0.43
N SER A 239 22.99 -5.67 -0.89
CA SER A 239 22.36 -4.56 -1.58
C SER A 239 21.39 -5.14 -2.61
N TRP A 240 20.49 -4.29 -3.07
CA TRP A 240 19.64 -4.60 -4.21
C TRP A 240 20.46 -4.62 -5.50
N SER A 241 20.10 -5.53 -6.39
CA SER A 241 20.59 -5.59 -7.77
C SER A 241 19.72 -4.79 -8.74
N VAL A 242 18.64 -4.18 -8.22
CA VAL A 242 17.66 -3.31 -8.90
C VAL A 242 17.87 -1.84 -8.54
N PRO A 243 17.40 -0.89 -9.37
CA PRO A 243 16.77 -1.11 -10.69
C PRO A 243 17.77 -1.49 -11.79
N GLN A 244 17.30 -2.22 -12.80
CA GLN A 244 17.99 -2.47 -14.07
C GLN A 244 17.19 -1.86 -15.22
N ASN A 245 16.05 -2.47 -15.55
CA ASN A 245 15.18 -1.97 -16.62
C ASN A 245 14.32 -0.79 -16.17
N CYS A 246 14.12 -0.61 -14.87
CA CYS A 246 13.48 0.57 -14.28
C CYS A 246 14.47 1.70 -13.97
N SER A 247 15.63 1.74 -14.64
CA SER A 247 16.64 2.78 -14.38
C SER A 247 16.22 4.15 -14.90
N LEU A 248 16.76 5.21 -14.30
CA LEU A 248 16.54 6.60 -14.74
C LEU A 248 16.91 6.82 -16.22
N GLU A 249 17.90 6.08 -16.73
CA GLU A 249 18.30 6.11 -18.13
C GLU A 249 17.19 5.59 -19.06
N ALA A 250 16.52 4.50 -18.67
CA ALA A 250 15.35 3.98 -19.40
C ALA A 250 14.16 4.96 -19.37
N LEU A 251 13.95 5.67 -18.26
CA LEU A 251 12.92 6.71 -18.15
C LEU A 251 13.20 7.91 -19.06
N HIS A 252 14.45 8.38 -19.11
CA HIS A 252 14.82 9.50 -19.98
C HIS A 252 14.61 9.18 -21.46
N HIS A 253 14.97 7.97 -21.90
CA HIS A 253 14.71 7.53 -23.26
C HIS A 253 13.22 7.48 -23.59
N HIS A 254 12.38 6.96 -22.68
CA HIS A 254 10.94 6.91 -22.91
C HIS A 254 10.31 8.31 -23.06
N ASN A 255 10.71 9.25 -22.20
CA ASN A 255 10.21 10.64 -22.27
C ASN A 255 10.62 11.33 -23.58
N GLN A 256 11.84 11.11 -24.07
CA GLN A 256 12.28 11.62 -25.37
C GLN A 256 11.44 11.06 -26.52
N THR A 257 11.13 9.76 -26.51
CA THR A 257 10.30 9.14 -27.55
C THR A 257 8.86 9.68 -27.54
N LEU A 258 8.29 9.91 -26.35
CA LEU A 258 6.96 10.53 -26.23
C LEU A 258 6.91 11.96 -26.76
N GLU A 259 7.94 12.76 -26.50
CA GLU A 259 8.04 14.13 -27.03
C GLU A 259 8.17 14.12 -28.57
N GLU A 260 8.96 13.20 -29.14
CA GLU A 260 9.10 13.01 -30.57
C GLU A 260 7.78 12.57 -31.24
N ASP A 261 7.09 11.58 -30.68
CA ASP A 261 5.80 11.08 -31.21
C ASP A 261 4.70 12.15 -31.13
N THR A 262 4.67 12.94 -30.05
CA THR A 262 3.70 14.04 -29.88
C THR A 262 3.95 15.14 -30.92
N SER A 263 5.22 15.47 -31.19
CA SER A 263 5.59 16.48 -32.20
C SER A 263 5.23 16.04 -33.62
N GLN A 264 5.40 14.76 -33.96
CA GLN A 264 5.01 14.21 -35.27
C GLN A 264 3.49 14.12 -35.45
N ALA A 265 2.75 13.83 -34.37
CA ALA A 265 1.29 13.81 -34.40
C ALA A 265 0.70 15.21 -34.65
N GLU A 266 1.31 16.27 -34.10
CA GLU A 266 0.90 17.66 -34.33
C GLU A 266 1.24 18.14 -35.75
N GLU A 267 2.39 17.73 -36.33
CA GLU A 267 2.73 18.04 -37.72
C GLU A 267 1.82 17.32 -38.74
N THR A 268 1.30 16.13 -38.40
CA THR A 268 0.43 15.36 -39.30
C THR A 268 -1.03 15.89 -39.30
N LEU A 269 -1.38 16.76 -38.37
CA LEU A 269 -2.72 17.36 -38.23
C LEU A 269 -2.83 18.77 -38.84
N GLN A 270 -1.76 19.32 -39.41
CA GLN A 270 -1.73 20.59 -40.18
C GLN A 270 -1.76 20.34 -41.69
#